data_AF-A0A3M0ZMR3-F1
#
_entry.id   AF-A0A3M0ZMR3-F1
#
_cell.length_a   1.000
_cell.length_b   1.000
_cell.length_c   1.000
_cell.angle_alpha   90.00
_cell.angle_beta   90.00
_cell.angle_gamma   90.00
#
_symmetry.space_group_name_H-M   'P 1'
#
loop_
_entity.id
_entity.type
_entity.pdbx_description
1 polymer ?
#
loop_
_entity_poly.entity_id
_entity_poly.type
_entity_poly.pdbx_seq_one_letter_code
_entity_poly.pdbx_strand_id
1 'polypeptide(L)'
;MKKLFLSLLFIVSSSAAADSLLKVIDQSGLVRAVSKISDKADIKVFVRNGAGHKLSIRNVDGFKGERVGKKTRNGAIIFYSVPSGVWKIAGKGQVAKVVISR
;
A
#
# COMPACT_ATOMS: atom_id res chain seq x y z
N MET A 1 47.24 -36.56 18.18
CA MET A 1 45.79 -36.78 17.94
C MET A 1 45.12 -35.42 17.82
N LYS A 2 44.68 -35.06 16.60
CA LYS A 2 44.13 -33.73 16.25
C LYS A 2 42.64 -33.68 16.64
N LYS A 3 42.27 -32.85 17.61
CA LYS A 3 40.85 -32.53 17.89
C LYS A 3 40.42 -31.40 16.95
N LEU A 4 39.59 -31.75 15.97
CA LEU A 4 38.98 -30.83 15.02
C LEU A 4 38.06 -29.87 15.79
N PHE A 5 38.40 -28.58 15.83
CA PHE A 5 37.51 -27.52 16.27
C PHE A 5 36.41 -27.36 15.21
N LEU A 6 35.21 -27.83 15.52
CA LEU A 6 34.05 -27.69 14.65
C LEU A 6 33.54 -26.25 14.76
N SER A 7 33.90 -25.42 13.78
CA SER A 7 33.46 -24.02 13.67
C SER A 7 31.95 -23.93 13.56
N LEU A 8 31.33 -23.28 14.55
CA LEU A 8 29.92 -22.94 14.59
C LEU A 8 29.66 -21.86 13.52
N LEU A 9 29.09 -22.25 12.38
CA LEU A 9 28.73 -21.33 11.30
C LEU A 9 27.46 -20.55 11.71
N PHE A 10 27.65 -19.40 12.35
CA PHE A 10 26.58 -18.40 12.55
C PHE A 10 26.16 -17.87 11.19
N ILE A 11 25.15 -18.50 10.58
CA ILE A 11 24.43 -17.92 9.43
C ILE A 11 23.58 -16.78 9.99
N VAL A 12 24.19 -15.61 10.13
CA VAL A 12 23.46 -14.37 10.39
C VAL A 12 22.64 -14.10 9.13
N SER A 13 21.42 -14.61 9.11
CA SER A 13 20.42 -14.29 8.10
C SER A 13 20.06 -12.83 8.31
N SER A 14 20.84 -11.92 7.73
CA SER A 14 20.50 -10.52 7.62
C SER A 14 19.26 -10.43 6.75
N SER A 15 18.07 -10.58 7.35
CA SER A 15 16.83 -10.22 6.70
C SER A 15 16.90 -8.72 6.48
N ALA A 16 17.36 -8.32 5.29
CA ALA A 16 17.13 -6.99 4.81
C ALA A 16 15.61 -6.80 4.84
N ALA A 17 15.14 -6.08 5.86
CA ALA A 17 13.77 -5.59 5.90
C ALA A 17 13.66 -4.67 4.68
N ALA A 18 13.26 -5.25 3.55
CA ALA A 18 13.05 -4.51 2.33
C ALA A 18 11.97 -3.48 2.65
N ASP A 19 12.38 -2.22 2.72
CA ASP A 19 11.49 -1.08 2.88
C ASP A 19 10.31 -1.27 1.94
N SER A 20 9.16 -1.58 2.52
CA SER A 20 8.02 -2.09 1.78
C SER A 20 7.30 -0.90 1.16
N LEU A 21 7.37 -0.77 -0.17
CA LEU A 21 6.83 0.42 -0.87
C LEU A 21 5.32 0.32 -1.04
N LEU A 22 4.56 1.35 -0.62
CA LEU A 22 3.16 1.54 -0.99
C LEU A 22 3.03 2.61 -2.07
N LYS A 23 2.54 2.22 -3.24
CA LYS A 23 2.31 3.10 -4.39
C LYS A 23 0.84 3.09 -4.79
N VAL A 24 0.26 4.25 -5.02
CA VAL A 24 -1.14 4.41 -5.44
C VAL A 24 -1.21 5.08 -6.80
N ILE A 25 -1.93 4.46 -7.72
CA ILE A 25 -2.15 4.88 -9.10
C ILE A 25 -3.64 5.15 -9.28
N ASP A 26 -4.00 6.21 -10.01
CA ASP A 26 -5.41 6.49 -10.32
C ASP A 26 -5.91 5.71 -11.55
N GLN A 27 -7.17 5.93 -11.92
CA GLN A 27 -7.82 5.26 -13.05
C GLN A 27 -7.10 5.53 -14.39
N SER A 28 -6.44 6.69 -14.53
CA SER A 28 -5.71 7.10 -15.74
C SER A 28 -4.30 6.55 -15.84
N GLY A 29 -3.82 5.86 -14.80
CA GLY A 29 -2.44 5.37 -14.73
C GLY A 29 -1.45 6.36 -14.10
N LEU A 30 -1.92 7.52 -13.63
CA LEU A 30 -1.06 8.50 -12.97
C LEU A 30 -0.75 8.08 -11.54
N VAL A 31 0.53 8.15 -11.17
CA VAL A 31 0.98 7.92 -9.79
C VAL A 31 0.54 9.09 -8.92
N ARG A 32 -0.25 8.82 -7.87
CA ARG A 32 -0.80 9.86 -6.98
C ARG A 32 -0.14 9.93 -5.62
N ALA A 33 0.42 8.82 -5.14
CA ALA A 33 1.16 8.77 -3.89
C ALA A 33 2.15 7.61 -3.90
N VAL A 34 3.30 7.81 -3.26
CA VAL A 34 4.32 6.80 -3.01
C VAL A 34 4.85 7.01 -1.60
N SER A 35 4.95 5.95 -0.81
CA SER A 35 5.52 6.00 0.53
C SER A 35 6.19 4.68 0.89
N LYS A 36 7.33 4.74 1.57
CA LYS A 36 7.92 3.57 2.22
C LYS A 36 7.11 3.28 3.49
N ILE A 37 6.71 2.04 3.73
CA ILE A 37 5.95 1.61 4.90
C ILE A 37 6.53 0.30 5.44
N SER A 38 6.33 0.03 6.73
CA SER A 38 6.86 -1.18 7.38
C SER A 38 5.98 -2.43 7.14
N ASP A 39 4.66 -2.26 7.16
CA ASP A 39 3.70 -3.34 6.87
C ASP A 39 2.49 -2.76 6.12
N LYS A 40 1.66 -1.98 6.83
CA LYS A 40 0.40 -1.42 6.34
C LYS A 40 0.31 0.08 6.61
N ALA A 41 -0.49 0.76 5.80
CA ALA A 41 -0.83 2.16 5.99
C ALA A 41 -2.26 2.43 5.51
N ASP A 42 -2.83 3.52 5.98
CA ASP A 42 -4.11 4.01 5.51
C ASP A 42 -3.92 4.87 4.25
N ILE A 43 -4.84 4.73 3.29
CA ILE A 43 -4.88 5.57 2.09
C ILE A 43 -6.13 6.44 2.17
N LYS A 44 -5.97 7.76 2.09
CA LYS A 44 -7.07 8.72 1.98
C LYS A 44 -7.10 9.32 0.58
N VAL A 45 -8.24 9.19 -0.10
CA VAL A 45 -8.47 9.69 -1.45
C VAL A 45 -9.49 10.82 -1.40
N PHE A 46 -9.14 11.96 -1.96
CA PHE A 46 -10.02 13.12 -2.13
C PHE A 46 -10.46 13.19 -3.59
N VAL A 47 -11.75 13.38 -3.83
CA VAL A 47 -12.35 13.44 -5.18
C VAL A 47 -12.91 14.84 -5.46
N ARG A 48 -12.75 15.36 -6.69
CA ARG A 48 -13.09 16.76 -7.02
C ARG A 48 -14.60 17.07 -6.94
N ASN A 49 -15.48 16.12 -7.29
CA ASN A 49 -16.94 16.32 -7.33
C ASN A 49 -17.65 15.19 -6.56
N GLY A 50 -17.64 15.29 -5.22
CA GLY A 50 -17.92 14.20 -4.29
C GLY A 50 -19.36 14.10 -3.77
N ALA A 51 -20.24 13.46 -4.53
CA ALA A 51 -21.44 12.82 -3.97
C ALA A 51 -21.56 11.40 -4.54
N GLY A 52 -21.75 10.41 -3.65
CA GLY A 52 -22.14 9.04 -4.03
C GLY A 52 -21.07 8.09 -4.58
N HIS A 53 -19.80 8.50 -4.72
CA HIS A 53 -18.78 7.63 -5.32
C HIS A 53 -18.34 6.50 -4.39
N LYS A 54 -18.64 5.25 -4.77
CA LYS A 54 -17.98 4.06 -4.22
C LYS A 54 -16.67 3.86 -4.99
N LEU A 55 -15.54 4.15 -4.36
CA LEU A 55 -14.22 3.79 -4.88
C LEU A 55 -13.74 2.50 -4.24
N SER A 56 -13.03 1.70 -5.03
CA SER A 56 -12.22 0.60 -4.57
C SER A 56 -10.76 0.81 -4.94
N ILE A 57 -9.85 0.07 -4.31
CA ILE A 57 -8.48 -0.10 -4.77
C ILE A 57 -8.23 -1.57 -5.05
N ARG A 58 -7.51 -1.86 -6.13
CA ARG A 58 -7.09 -3.20 -6.51
C ARG A 58 -5.57 -3.26 -6.55
N ASN A 59 -4.99 -4.29 -5.94
CA ASN A 59 -3.56 -4.51 -6.09
C ASN A 59 -3.26 -4.91 -7.53
N VAL A 60 -2.29 -4.23 -8.14
CA VAL A 60 -1.95 -4.41 -9.57
C VAL A 60 -1.41 -5.82 -9.83
N ASP A 61 -0.72 -6.39 -8.85
CA ASP A 61 -0.09 -7.70 -8.95
C ASP A 61 -1.11 -8.85 -8.76
N GLY A 62 -2.37 -8.54 -8.40
CA GLY A 62 -3.47 -9.50 -8.27
C GLY A 62 -3.51 -10.29 -6.96
N PHE A 63 -2.40 -10.38 -6.21
CA PHE A 63 -2.31 -11.23 -5.02
C PHE A 63 -3.07 -10.73 -3.78
N LYS A 64 -3.22 -9.40 -3.63
CA LYS A 64 -3.75 -8.78 -2.39
C LYS A 64 -5.24 -8.40 -2.46
N GLY A 65 -5.91 -8.76 -3.55
CA GLY A 65 -7.35 -8.56 -3.76
C GLY A 65 -7.78 -7.11 -3.94
N GLU A 66 -9.10 -6.90 -3.88
CA GLU A 66 -9.76 -5.60 -3.97
C GLU A 66 -10.24 -5.14 -2.59
N ARG A 67 -10.19 -3.83 -2.34
CA ARG A 67 -10.65 -3.21 -1.10
C ARG A 67 -11.59 -2.06 -1.40
N VAL A 68 -12.75 -2.04 -0.73
CA VAL A 68 -13.74 -0.97 -0.87
C VAL A 68 -13.48 0.12 0.16
N GLY A 69 -13.47 1.37 -0.28
CA GLY A 69 -13.19 2.52 0.57
C GLY A 69 -14.40 2.94 1.39
N LYS A 70 -14.16 3.43 2.61
CA LYS A 70 -15.20 4.00 3.48
C LYS A 70 -15.22 5.51 3.32
N LYS A 71 -16.40 6.12 3.22
CA LYS A 71 -16.53 7.57 3.18
C LYS A 71 -16.38 8.16 4.59
N THR A 72 -15.53 9.16 4.73
CA THR A 72 -15.35 9.93 5.97
C THR A 72 -16.30 11.14 6.03
N ARG A 73 -16.45 11.75 7.21
CA ARG A 73 -17.31 12.94 7.40
C ARG A 73 -16.91 14.13 6.53
N ASN A 74 -15.61 14.30 6.24
CA ASN A 74 -15.08 15.35 5.35
C ASN A 74 -15.14 14.98 3.86
N GLY A 75 -15.85 13.91 3.49
CA GLY A 75 -16.05 13.52 2.09
C GLY A 75 -14.88 12.79 1.43
N ALA A 76 -13.79 12.54 2.15
CA ALA A 76 -12.71 11.68 1.66
C ALA A 76 -13.13 10.20 1.68
N ILE A 77 -12.44 9.39 0.89
CA ILE A 77 -12.59 7.94 0.88
C ILE A 77 -11.33 7.34 1.48
N ILE A 78 -11.49 6.58 2.56
CA ILE A 78 -10.38 5.97 3.29
C ILE A 78 -10.35 4.45 3.08
N PHE A 79 -9.16 3.93 2.83
CA PHE A 79 -8.85 2.51 2.77
C PHE A 79 -7.94 2.18 3.94
N TYR A 80 -8.42 1.35 4.85
CA TYR A 80 -7.71 1.02 6.07
C TYR A 80 -6.71 -0.12 5.87
N SER A 81 -5.58 -0.01 6.57
CA SER A 81 -4.59 -1.08 6.74
C SER A 81 -4.18 -1.72 5.41
N VAL A 82 -3.86 -0.89 4.41
CA VAL A 82 -3.45 -1.30 3.07
C VAL A 82 -1.99 -1.71 3.13
N PRO A 83 -1.65 -2.98 2.83
CA PRO A 83 -0.27 -3.45 2.85
C PRO A 83 0.51 -2.81 1.70
N SER A 84 1.83 -2.92 1.77
CA SER A 84 2.73 -2.50 0.69
C SER A 84 2.37 -3.12 -0.66
N GLY A 85 2.87 -2.54 -1.74
CA GLY A 85 2.60 -2.93 -3.11
C GLY A 85 2.06 -1.79 -3.95
N VAL A 86 1.76 -2.10 -5.21
CA VAL A 86 1.16 -1.15 -6.14
C VAL A 86 -0.35 -1.35 -6.15
N TRP A 87 -1.09 -0.27 -5.89
CA TRP A 87 -2.54 -0.26 -5.82
C TRP A 87 -3.10 0.71 -6.85
N LYS A 88 -4.10 0.27 -7.60
CA LYS A 88 -4.83 1.08 -8.58
C LYS A 88 -6.21 1.42 -8.03
N ILE A 89 -6.58 2.70 -8.07
CA ILE A 89 -7.93 3.16 -7.75
C ILE A 89 -8.87 2.72 -8.87
N ALA A 90 -10.02 2.17 -8.48
CA ALA A 90 -11.11 1.76 -9.36
C ALA A 90 -12.44 2.41 -8.91
N GLY A 91 -13.36 2.55 -9.86
CA GLY A 91 -14.65 3.19 -9.65
C GLY A 91 -14.78 4.59 -10.27
N LYS A 92 -15.98 5.17 -10.15
CA LYS A 92 -16.32 6.49 -10.71
C LYS A 92 -15.88 7.59 -9.75
N GLY A 93 -15.25 8.64 -10.27
CA GLY A 93 -14.82 9.80 -9.49
C GLY A 93 -13.42 10.28 -9.88
N GLN A 94 -13.28 11.58 -10.13
CA GLN A 94 -12.00 12.19 -10.49
C GLN A 94 -11.15 12.39 -9.24
N VAL A 95 -10.03 11.65 -9.16
CA VAL A 95 -9.08 11.74 -8.04
C VAL A 95 -8.43 13.13 -8.04
N ALA A 96 -8.61 13.85 -6.94
CA ALA A 96 -8.00 15.15 -6.70
C ALA A 96 -6.64 15.01 -5.99
N LYS A 97 -6.61 14.20 -4.93
CA LYS A 97 -5.44 14.01 -4.07
C LYS A 97 -5.47 12.64 -3.41
N VAL A 98 -4.30 12.06 -3.19
CA VAL A 98 -4.13 10.83 -2.41
C VAL A 98 -3.11 11.10 -1.30
N VAL A 99 -3.39 10.64 -0.09
CA VAL A 99 -2.51 10.74 1.07
C VAL A 99 -2.32 9.35 1.66
N ILE A 100 -1.07 8.98 1.93
CA ILE A 100 -0.73 7.76 2.67
C ILE A 100 -0.39 8.18 4.10
N SER A 101 -1.12 7.65 5.09
CA SER A 101 -0.89 7.90 6.52
C SER A 101 -0.62 6.60 7.25
N ARG A 102 0.35 6.60 8.17
CA ARG A 102 0.70 5.45 9.02
C ARG A 102 -0.09 5.49 10.31
#